data_AF-A0A4Q5QQD0-F1
#
_entry.id   AF-A0A4Q5QQD0-F1
#
_cell.length_a   1.000
_cell.length_b   1.000
_cell.length_c   1.000
_cell.angle_alpha   90.00
_cell.angle_beta   90.00
_cell.angle_gamma   90.00
#
_symmetry.space_group_name_H-M   'P 1'
#
loop_
_entity.id
_entity.type
_entity.pdbx_description
1 polymer ?
#
loop_
_entity_poly.entity_id
_entity_poly.type
_entity_poly.pdbx_seq_one_letter_code
_entity_poly.pdbx_strand_id
1 'polypeptide(L)'
;VHVDPELGTVRVTRWVRVMSAGRILNPKTARSQVMGGSIFGIGAALMEASMRDPNLARYTNASLADYHVPVNADIPAMTVEFIDEHDPYVNAMGVKGIGEISIVGVTAAVANAVFHATGRRVRSLPMTPAKVLEAMHQTA
;
A
#
# COMPACT_ATOMS: atom_id res chain seq x y z
N VAL A 1 8.21 9.23 -0.75
CA VAL A 1 7.48 9.37 -2.03
C VAL A 1 7.89 10.68 -2.68
N HIS A 2 7.80 10.78 -4.00
CA HIS A 2 7.86 12.06 -4.71
C HIS A 2 6.45 12.40 -5.20
N VAL A 3 6.08 13.67 -5.12
CA VAL A 3 4.81 14.18 -5.62
C VAL A 3 5.13 15.26 -6.65
N ASP A 4 4.57 15.11 -7.84
CA ASP A 4 4.68 16.13 -8.89
C ASP A 4 3.77 17.32 -8.55
N PRO A 5 4.29 18.55 -8.45
CA PRO A 5 3.51 19.70 -8.03
C PRO A 5 2.47 20.16 -9.07
N GLU A 6 2.68 19.87 -10.35
CA GLU A 6 1.81 20.29 -11.44
C GLU A 6 0.77 19.21 -11.79
N LEU A 7 1.16 17.93 -11.65
CA LEU A 7 0.32 16.80 -12.03
C LEU A 7 -0.35 16.11 -10.84
N GLY A 8 0.15 16.27 -9.61
CA GLY A 8 -0.29 15.54 -8.42
C GLY A 8 0.06 14.05 -8.43
N THR A 9 0.84 13.60 -9.42
CA THR A 9 1.28 12.21 -9.54
C THR A 9 2.18 11.85 -8.37
N VAL A 10 1.86 10.74 -7.69
CA VAL A 10 2.63 10.22 -6.55
C VAL A 10 3.45 9.03 -7.00
N ARG A 11 4.77 9.06 -6.76
CA ARG A 11 5.67 7.93 -6.99
C ARG A 11 6.32 7.44 -5.70
N VAL A 12 6.19 6.14 -5.42
CA VAL A 12 6.92 5.49 -4.32
C VAL A 12 8.35 5.24 -4.78
N THR A 13 9.32 5.88 -4.12
CA THR A 13 10.73 5.84 -4.55
C THR A 13 11.60 4.83 -3.79
N ARG A 14 11.15 4.42 -2.59
CA ARG A 14 11.81 3.43 -1.75
C ARG A 14 10.79 2.80 -0.82
N TRP A 15 10.90 1.50 -0.57
CA TRP A 15 10.06 0.80 0.39
C TRP A 15 10.88 -0.03 1.36
N VAL A 16 10.60 0.12 2.66
CA VAL A 16 11.21 -0.69 3.72
C VAL A 16 10.10 -1.20 4.61
N ARG A 17 10.16 -2.49 4.92
CA ARG A 17 9.25 -3.14 5.85
C ARG A 17 10.01 -4.00 6.83
N VAL A 18 9.74 -3.78 8.11
CA VAL A 18 10.24 -4.62 9.19
C VAL A 18 9.04 -5.11 9.97
N MET A 19 8.97 -6.41 10.26
CA MET A 19 7.83 -6.96 11.00
C MET A 19 8.19 -8.11 11.92
N SER A 20 7.44 -8.21 13.01
CA SER A 20 7.42 -9.37 13.90
C SER A 20 6.30 -10.30 13.48
N ALA A 21 6.58 -11.60 13.42
CA ALA A 21 5.63 -12.60 12.93
C ALA A 21 5.83 -13.97 13.61
N GLY A 22 6.36 -13.96 14.83
CA GLY A 22 6.85 -15.16 15.49
C GLY A 22 7.97 -15.82 14.68
N ARG A 23 8.11 -17.13 14.87
CA ARG A 23 9.08 -17.94 14.14
C ARG A 23 8.75 -17.97 12.65
N ILE A 24 9.67 -17.48 11.82
CA ILE A 24 9.58 -17.59 10.36
C ILE A 24 9.94 -19.01 9.91
N LEU A 25 8.98 -19.74 9.34
CA LEU A 25 9.20 -21.10 8.85
C LEU A 25 10.05 -21.15 7.58
N ASN A 26 9.77 -20.27 6.63
CA ASN A 26 10.51 -20.17 5.38
C ASN A 26 10.73 -18.68 5.04
N PRO A 27 11.98 -18.18 5.19
CA PRO A 27 12.28 -16.77 4.95
C PRO A 27 11.98 -16.30 3.52
N LYS A 28 12.15 -17.17 2.52
CA LYS A 28 11.92 -16.83 1.11
C LYS A 28 10.45 -16.58 0.82
N THR A 29 9.56 -17.50 1.22
CA THR A 29 8.12 -17.35 0.98
C THR A 29 7.52 -16.27 1.87
N ALA A 30 7.99 -16.13 3.11
CA ALA A 30 7.59 -15.05 3.99
C ALA A 30 7.94 -13.68 3.37
N ARG A 31 9.17 -13.51 2.88
CA ARG A 31 9.59 -12.29 2.17
C ARG A 31 8.70 -11.98 0.97
N SER A 32 8.39 -13.00 0.14
CA SER A 32 7.49 -12.82 -1.01
C SER A 32 6.07 -12.39 -0.60
N GLN A 33 5.53 -12.95 0.48
CA GLN A 33 4.22 -12.56 1.01
C GLN A 33 4.20 -11.08 1.43
N VAL A 34 5.23 -10.64 2.15
CA VAL A 34 5.33 -9.24 2.61
C VAL A 34 5.50 -8.26 1.45
N MET A 35 6.27 -8.64 0.43
CA MET A 35 6.35 -7.87 -0.81
C MET A 35 4.98 -7.77 -1.49
N GLY A 36 4.28 -8.90 -1.66
CA GLY A 36 2.95 -8.94 -2.27
C GLY A 36 1.93 -8.05 -1.56
N GLY A 37 1.81 -8.18 -0.23
CA GLY A 37 0.91 -7.34 0.55
C GLY A 37 1.29 -5.85 0.55
N SER A 38 2.59 -5.54 0.49
CA SER A 38 3.06 -4.15 0.34
C SER A 38 2.73 -3.57 -1.04
N ILE A 39 2.90 -4.35 -2.12
CA ILE A 39 2.50 -3.95 -3.47
C ILE A 39 0.99 -3.71 -3.53
N PHE A 40 0.21 -4.65 -3.00
CA PHE A 40 -1.24 -4.54 -2.97
C PHE A 40 -1.69 -3.30 -2.17
N GLY A 41 -1.09 -3.04 -1.01
CA GLY A 41 -1.41 -1.84 -0.25
C GLY A 41 -0.97 -0.53 -0.93
N ILE A 42 0.10 -0.54 -1.75
CA ILE A 42 0.47 0.63 -2.58
C ILE A 42 -0.60 0.86 -3.65
N GLY A 43 -1.08 -0.21 -4.29
CA GLY A 43 -2.21 -0.18 -5.23
C GLY A 43 -3.46 0.41 -4.59
N ALA A 44 -3.89 -0.13 -3.46
CA ALA A 44 -5.00 0.41 -2.66
C ALA A 44 -4.82 1.89 -2.26
N ALA A 45 -3.58 2.34 -2.06
CA ALA A 45 -3.30 3.72 -1.68
C ALA A 45 -3.41 4.70 -2.85
N LEU A 46 -3.03 4.29 -4.06
CA LEU A 46 -2.77 5.22 -5.18
C LEU A 46 -3.62 4.96 -6.44
N MET A 47 -4.16 3.76 -6.62
CA MET A 47 -4.69 3.30 -7.92
C MET A 47 -6.07 2.64 -7.80
N GLU A 48 -6.23 1.72 -6.87
CA GLU A 48 -7.36 0.79 -6.86
C GLU A 48 -8.65 1.43 -6.33
N ALA A 49 -9.69 1.42 -7.17
CA ALA A 49 -11.05 1.82 -6.80
C ALA A 49 -12.07 1.07 -7.65
N SER A 50 -13.10 0.52 -7.02
CA SER A 50 -14.26 0.00 -7.75
C SER A 50 -15.25 1.14 -8.01
N MET A 51 -15.57 1.38 -9.27
CA MET A 51 -16.49 2.42 -9.69
C MET A 51 -17.88 1.81 -9.89
N ARG A 52 -18.84 2.17 -9.04
CA ARG A 52 -20.22 1.69 -9.16
C ARG A 52 -21.05 2.64 -10.00
N ASP A 53 -21.86 2.11 -10.90
CA ASP A 53 -22.88 2.89 -11.57
C ASP A 53 -24.00 3.24 -10.55
N PRO A 54 -24.42 4.51 -10.45
CA PRO A 54 -25.43 4.91 -9.46
C PRO A 54 -26.84 4.40 -9.81
N ASN A 55 -27.10 4.08 -11.08
CA ASN A 55 -28.42 3.70 -11.57
C ASN A 55 -28.51 2.19 -11.90
N LEU A 56 -27.38 1.60 -12.29
CA LEU A 56 -27.28 0.21 -12.66
C LEU A 56 -26.45 -0.49 -11.57
N ALA A 57 -26.95 -1.56 -10.95
CA ALA A 57 -26.27 -2.26 -9.85
C ALA A 57 -25.04 -3.07 -10.33
N ARG A 58 -24.07 -2.39 -10.94
CA ARG A 58 -22.87 -2.96 -11.57
C ARG A 58 -21.64 -2.08 -11.33
N TYR A 59 -20.47 -2.67 -11.48
CA TYR A 59 -19.21 -1.94 -11.57
C TYR A 59 -18.95 -1.52 -13.02
N THR A 60 -18.54 -0.28 -13.23
CA THR A 60 -18.25 0.27 -14.56
C THR A 60 -16.83 -0.03 -15.04
N ASN A 61 -15.91 -0.33 -14.12
CA ASN A 61 -14.51 -0.63 -14.40
C ASN A 61 -14.15 -2.10 -14.10
N ALA A 62 -15.04 -3.05 -14.40
CA ALA A 62 -14.84 -4.48 -14.13
C ALA A 62 -13.90 -5.16 -15.15
N SER A 63 -12.75 -4.54 -15.43
CA SER A 63 -11.71 -5.04 -16.35
C SER A 63 -10.33 -4.70 -15.78
N LEU A 64 -9.30 -5.45 -16.15
CA LEU A 64 -7.91 -5.13 -15.73
C LEU A 64 -7.32 -3.92 -16.46
N ALA A 65 -8.00 -3.41 -17.48
CA ALA A 65 -7.61 -2.17 -18.13
C ALA A 65 -8.10 -0.95 -17.32
N ASP A 66 -9.31 -1.02 -16.75
CA ASP A 66 -9.95 0.11 -16.06
C ASP A 66 -9.81 0.06 -14.53
N TYR A 67 -9.67 -1.14 -13.94
CA TYR A 67 -9.30 -1.33 -12.54
C TYR A 67 -7.78 -1.43 -12.44
N HIS A 68 -7.14 -0.29 -12.18
CA HIS A 68 -5.69 -0.22 -12.16
C HIS A 68 -5.10 -0.94 -10.95
N VAL A 69 -4.26 -1.92 -11.23
CA VAL A 69 -3.34 -2.56 -10.26
C VAL A 69 -1.91 -2.12 -10.55
N PRO A 70 -1.01 -2.12 -9.55
CA PRO A 70 0.38 -1.75 -9.79
C PRO A 70 1.07 -2.64 -10.83
N VAL A 71 1.85 -2.02 -11.71
CA VAL A 71 2.78 -2.70 -12.62
C VAL A 71 4.21 -2.61 -12.11
N ASN A 72 5.14 -3.35 -12.74
CA ASN A 72 6.55 -3.35 -12.34
C ASN A 72 7.19 -1.95 -12.31
N ALA A 73 6.74 -1.02 -13.15
CA ALA A 73 7.25 0.35 -13.19
C ALA A 73 6.84 1.19 -11.96
N ASP A 74 5.76 0.82 -11.27
CA ASP A 74 5.22 1.55 -10.12
C ASP A 74 5.94 1.19 -8.82
N ILE A 75 6.57 0.02 -8.77
CA ILE A 75 7.11 -0.57 -7.55
C ILE A 75 8.63 -0.35 -7.46
N PRO A 76 9.12 0.34 -6.41
CA PRO A 76 10.55 0.52 -6.20
C PRO A 76 11.21 -0.76 -5.66
N ALA A 77 12.54 -0.72 -5.50
CA ALA A 77 13.22 -1.73 -4.70
C ALA A 77 12.64 -1.78 -3.27
N MET A 78 12.39 -3.00 -2.79
CA MET A 78 11.78 -3.27 -1.48
C MET A 78 12.76 -4.00 -0.56
N THR A 79 12.97 -3.46 0.63
CA THR A 79 13.65 -4.14 1.73
C THR A 79 12.58 -4.73 2.67
N VAL A 80 12.72 -6.00 3.00
CA VAL A 80 11.84 -6.73 3.92
C VAL A 80 12.71 -7.46 4.92
N GLU A 81 12.54 -7.14 6.20
CA GLU A 81 13.24 -7.74 7.32
C GLU A 81 12.23 -8.30 8.33
N PHE A 82 12.64 -9.37 9.01
CA PHE A 82 11.86 -9.98 10.09
C PHE A 82 12.59 -9.81 11.41
N ILE A 83 11.85 -9.39 12.43
CA ILE A 83 12.35 -9.39 13.80
C ILE A 83 12.42 -10.86 14.25
N ASP A 84 13.59 -11.28 14.74
CA ASP A 84 13.72 -12.60 15.35
C ASP A 84 12.89 -12.64 16.64
N GLU A 85 11.90 -13.51 16.66
CA GLU A 85 10.89 -13.56 17.69
C GLU A 85 10.66 -15.01 18.12
N HIS A 86 10.84 -15.26 19.42
CA HIS A 86 10.44 -16.50 20.05
C HIS A 86 9.24 -16.24 20.97
N ASP A 87 8.08 -16.78 20.58
CA ASP A 87 6.85 -16.68 21.35
C ASP A 87 6.39 -18.08 21.78
N PRO A 88 6.65 -18.50 23.03
CA PRO A 88 6.25 -19.82 23.51
C PRO A 88 4.76 -19.92 23.85
N TYR A 89 4.02 -18.79 23.87
CA TYR A 89 2.64 -18.74 24.33
C TYR A 89 1.62 -18.84 23.19
N VAL A 90 2.03 -18.57 21.94
CA VAL A 90 1.11 -18.56 20.79
C VAL A 90 0.71 -19.96 20.32
N ASN A 91 1.68 -20.88 20.19
CA ASN A 91 1.49 -22.30 19.86
C ASN A 91 2.83 -23.05 20.00
N ALA A 92 2.79 -24.38 19.94
CA ALA A 92 3.97 -25.24 20.08
C ALA A 92 5.11 -24.95 19.09
N MET A 93 4.81 -24.35 17.92
CA MET A 93 5.81 -23.99 16.91
C MET A 93 6.29 -22.54 17.03
N GLY A 94 5.63 -21.70 17.85
CA GLY A 94 5.91 -20.27 17.98
C GLY A 94 5.62 -19.44 16.73
N VAL A 95 4.79 -19.93 15.81
CA VAL A 95 4.53 -19.29 14.50
C VAL A 95 3.29 -18.38 14.55
N LYS A 96 3.26 -17.30 13.76
CA LYS A 96 2.09 -16.42 13.60
C LYS A 96 1.69 -16.30 12.13
N GLY A 97 0.45 -15.91 11.88
CA GLY A 97 -0.04 -15.68 10.52
C GLY A 97 0.55 -14.41 9.90
N ILE A 98 1.06 -14.51 8.67
CA ILE A 98 1.65 -13.37 7.95
C ILE A 98 0.86 -12.87 6.74
N GLY A 99 -0.11 -13.67 6.27
CA GLY A 99 -0.80 -13.43 4.99
C GLY A 99 -1.46 -12.05 4.94
N GLU A 100 -2.27 -11.72 5.94
CA GLU A 100 -3.04 -10.47 5.95
C GLU A 100 -2.27 -9.30 6.57
N ILE A 101 -1.47 -9.56 7.61
CA ILE A 101 -0.68 -8.51 8.25
C ILE A 101 0.30 -7.86 7.27
N SER A 102 0.66 -8.55 6.18
CA SER A 102 1.47 -8.05 5.06
C SER A 102 0.87 -6.87 4.28
N ILE A 103 -0.41 -6.51 4.42
CA ILE A 103 -0.97 -5.28 3.81
C ILE A 103 -1.26 -4.19 4.85
N VAL A 104 -1.39 -4.57 6.12
CA VAL A 104 -1.75 -3.66 7.20
C VAL A 104 -0.73 -2.52 7.32
N GLY A 105 -1.25 -1.28 7.40
CA GLY A 105 -0.45 -0.07 7.57
C GLY A 105 0.18 0.49 6.28
N VAL A 106 0.16 -0.24 5.17
CA VAL A 106 0.79 0.19 3.90
C VAL A 106 0.15 1.48 3.38
N THR A 107 -1.17 1.52 3.25
CA THR A 107 -1.90 2.70 2.75
C THR A 107 -1.67 3.93 3.61
N ALA A 108 -1.66 3.76 4.93
CA ALA A 108 -1.37 4.83 5.89
C ALA A 108 0.08 5.33 5.77
N ALA A 109 1.05 4.43 5.58
CA ALA A 109 2.45 4.81 5.37
C ALA A 109 2.62 5.65 4.10
N VAL A 110 1.98 5.25 3.00
CA VAL A 110 1.96 6.04 1.76
C VAL A 110 1.29 7.39 1.97
N ALA A 111 0.12 7.43 2.60
CA ALA A 111 -0.62 8.68 2.85
C ALA A 111 0.14 9.65 3.76
N ASN A 112 0.83 9.14 4.78
CA ASN A 112 1.71 9.93 5.63
C ASN A 112 2.93 10.47 4.88
N ALA A 113 3.49 9.68 3.95
CA ALA A 113 4.59 10.13 3.11
C ALA A 113 4.14 11.22 2.11
N VAL A 114 2.92 11.10 1.56
CA VAL A 114 2.32 12.16 0.73
C VAL A 114 2.14 13.43 1.55
N PHE A 115 1.56 13.33 2.76
CA PHE A 115 1.44 14.48 3.66
C PHE A 115 2.77 15.12 4.00
N HIS A 116 3.81 14.31 4.28
CA HIS A 116 5.16 14.82 4.53
C HIS A 116 5.73 15.58 3.32
N ALA A 117 5.44 15.13 2.09
CA ALA A 117 5.92 15.76 0.87
C ALA A 117 5.17 17.04 0.50
N THR A 118 3.86 17.12 0.80
CA THR A 118 2.98 18.20 0.32
C THR A 118 2.48 19.15 1.42
N GLY A 119 2.59 18.75 2.69
CA GLY A 119 1.93 19.43 3.82
C GLY A 119 0.41 19.25 3.87
N ARG A 120 -0.19 18.44 2.97
CA ARG A 120 -1.65 18.34 2.79
C ARG A 120 -2.16 16.92 3.00
N ARG A 121 -3.29 16.79 3.72
CA ARG A 121 -3.88 15.50 4.10
C ARG A 121 -4.96 15.09 3.10
N VAL A 122 -4.69 14.05 2.31
CA VAL A 122 -5.72 13.36 1.51
C VAL A 122 -6.31 12.23 2.36
N ARG A 123 -7.60 12.31 2.70
CA ARG A 123 -8.29 11.33 3.56
C ARG A 123 -9.20 10.35 2.81
N SER A 124 -9.36 10.55 1.50
CA SER A 124 -10.14 9.66 0.63
C SER A 124 -9.19 8.87 -0.27
N LEU A 125 -9.15 7.55 -0.07
CA LEU A 125 -8.42 6.64 -0.95
C LEU A 125 -9.24 6.29 -2.21
N PRO A 126 -8.57 5.86 -3.29
CA PRO A 126 -7.13 6.04 -3.52
C PRO A 126 -6.79 7.53 -3.69
N MET A 127 -5.55 7.91 -3.38
CA MET A 127 -5.01 9.25 -3.55
C MET A 127 -4.62 9.49 -5.01
N THR A 128 -5.64 9.57 -5.87
CA THR A 128 -5.46 9.82 -7.30
C THR A 128 -4.81 11.19 -7.54
N PRO A 129 -4.15 11.41 -8.70
CA PRO A 129 -3.50 12.69 -9.01
C PRO A 129 -4.46 13.88 -8.85
N ALA A 130 -5.71 13.75 -9.29
CA ALA A 130 -6.74 14.78 -9.13
C ALA A 130 -7.01 15.13 -7.65
N LYS A 131 -7.16 14.13 -6.76
CA LYS A 131 -7.40 14.37 -5.33
C LYS A 131 -6.17 14.98 -4.65
N VAL A 132 -4.97 14.62 -5.09
CA VAL A 132 -3.71 15.17 -4.57
C VAL A 132 -3.57 16.64 -4.97
N LEU A 133 -3.81 16.97 -6.25
CA LEU A 133 -3.83 18.36 -6.75
C LEU A 133 -4.88 19.20 -6.03
N GLU A 134 -6.10 18.68 -5.89
CA GLU A 134 -7.17 19.35 -5.16
C GLU A 134 -6.74 19.68 -3.72
N ALA A 135 -6.19 18.71 -3.00
CA ALA A 135 -5.70 18.92 -1.64
C ALA A 135 -4.54 19.93 -1.54
N MET A 136 -3.69 20.01 -2.58
CA MET A 136 -2.60 20.97 -2.67
C MET A 136 -3.07 22.41 -2.93
N HIS A 137 -4.14 22.58 -3.69
CA HIS A 137 -4.71 23.90 -4.03
C HIS A 137 -5.71 24.43 -3.00
N GLN A 138 -6.16 23.62 -2.05
CA GLN A 138 -6.99 24.10 -0.94
C GLN A 138 -6.22 25.12 -0.10
N THR A 139 -6.67 26.38 -0.09
CA THR A 139 -6.14 27.42 0.81
C THR A 139 -6.36 27.00 2.27
N ALA A 140 -5.38 27.28 3.12
CA ALA A 140 -5.44 26.96 4.55
C ALA A 140 -6.51 27.80 5.27
#